data_AF-A0AAU5X6B4-F1
#
_entry.id   AF-A0AAU5X6B4-F1
#
_cell.length_a   1.000
_cell.length_b   1.000
_cell.length_c   1.000
_cell.angle_alpha   90.00
_cell.angle_beta   90.00
_cell.angle_gamma   90.00
#
_symmetry.space_group_name_H-M   'P 1'
#
loop_
_entity.id
_entity.type
_entity.pdbx_description
1 polymer ?
#
loop_
_entity_poly.entity_id
_entity_poly.type
_entity_poly.pdbx_seq_one_letter_code
_entity_poly.pdbx_strand_id
1 'polypeptide(L)'
;MQGNWTNDAPYYRCRYPQQYALANNIDHPKSVQVREDEILEVLDGWVAGVSSPQRIDDTVTILERSQGDDPGQDAMEIAARQMLADRDRKLELHRAALEAGTDPEIVKKRTDEVKAQRAAAQAQLQVLDDRPAVWRRRRSLP
;
A
#
# COMPACT_ATOMS: atom_id res chain seq x y z
N MET A 1 17.03 20.50 1.91
CA MET A 1 16.57 21.89 2.05
C MET A 1 16.29 22.14 3.53
N GLN A 2 16.68 23.31 4.07
CA GLN A 2 16.46 23.67 5.47
C GLN A 2 15.70 25.00 5.54
N GLY A 3 14.64 25.06 6.34
CA GLY A 3 13.94 26.33 6.63
C GLY A 3 14.76 27.25 7.53
N ASN A 4 14.70 28.55 7.28
CA ASN A 4 15.40 29.59 8.03
C ASN A 4 14.55 30.87 8.09
N TRP A 5 14.61 31.60 9.20
CA TRP A 5 13.97 32.91 9.33
C TRP A 5 15.03 34.01 9.24
N THR A 6 14.80 35.05 8.44
CA THR A 6 15.73 36.19 8.28
C THR A 6 14.94 37.44 7.92
N ASN A 7 15.23 38.57 8.57
CA ASN A 7 14.53 39.84 8.37
C ASN A 7 13.00 39.70 8.40
N ASP A 8 12.49 39.01 9.43
CA ASP A 8 11.05 38.76 9.63
C ASP A 8 10.33 38.01 8.49
N ALA A 9 11.08 37.28 7.65
CA ALA A 9 10.53 36.46 6.58
C ALA A 9 11.08 35.02 6.59
N PRO A 10 10.27 34.02 6.19
CA PRO A 10 10.71 32.66 6.00
C PRO A 10 11.49 32.48 4.68
N TYR A 11 12.57 31.71 4.75
CA TYR A 11 13.42 31.33 3.62
C TYR A 11 13.68 29.83 3.62
N TYR A 12 13.80 29.27 2.42
CA TYR A 12 14.38 27.96 2.21
C TYR A 12 15.84 28.07 1.80
N ARG A 13 16.70 27.33 2.49
CA ARG A 13 18.13 27.28 2.22
C ARG A 13 18.55 25.90 1.74
N CYS A 14 19.21 25.88 0.58
CA CYS A 14 20.06 24.76 0.18
C CYS A 14 21.49 25.08 0.57
N ARG A 15 22.13 24.21 1.36
CA ARG A 15 23.57 24.25 1.58
C ARG A 15 24.17 22.99 0.99
N TYR A 16 24.89 23.15 -0.12
CA TYR A 16 25.51 22.04 -0.81
C TYR A 16 27.03 22.19 -0.70
N PRO A 17 27.73 21.28 0.00
CA PRO A 17 29.17 21.40 0.16
C PRO A 17 29.88 21.27 -1.21
N GLN A 18 30.84 22.15 -1.47
CA GLN A 18 31.49 22.27 -2.78
C GLN A 18 32.24 20.98 -3.21
N GLN A 19 32.71 20.19 -2.23
CA GLN A 19 33.31 18.88 -2.47
C GLN A 19 32.33 17.89 -3.11
N TYR A 20 31.05 17.94 -2.71
CA TYR A 20 29.99 17.11 -3.31
C TYR A 20 29.60 17.62 -4.69
N ALA A 21 29.61 18.94 -4.93
CA ALA A 21 29.38 19.55 -6.25
C ALA A 21 30.39 19.07 -7.28
N LEU A 22 31.68 19.10 -6.92
CA LEU A 22 32.75 18.59 -7.78
C LEU A 22 32.61 17.09 -8.02
N ALA A 23 32.35 16.30 -6.97
CA ALA A 23 32.23 14.84 -7.09
C ALA A 23 31.03 14.40 -7.96
N ASN A 24 29.95 15.17 -7.96
CA ASN A 24 28.74 14.88 -8.75
C ASN A 24 28.67 15.67 -10.06
N ASN A 25 29.71 16.44 -10.39
CA ASN A 25 29.80 17.28 -11.58
C ASN A 25 28.61 18.27 -11.72
N ILE A 26 28.18 18.85 -10.60
CA ILE A 26 27.06 19.79 -10.51
C ILE A 26 27.61 21.20 -10.24
N ASP A 27 27.20 22.18 -11.04
CA ASP A 27 27.46 23.59 -10.76
C ASP A 27 26.40 24.13 -9.79
N HIS A 28 26.74 24.16 -8.50
CA HIS A 28 25.85 24.66 -7.45
C HIS A 28 26.64 25.56 -6.49
N PRO A 29 26.18 26.80 -6.22
CA PRO A 29 26.86 27.70 -5.30
C PRO A 29 26.80 27.17 -3.86
N LYS A 30 27.71 27.60 -2.99
CA LYS A 30 27.83 27.06 -1.61
C LYS A 30 26.53 27.16 -0.79
N SER A 31 25.72 28.18 -1.05
CA SER A 31 24.40 28.35 -0.44
C SER A 31 23.47 29.02 -1.45
N VAL A 32 22.26 28.46 -1.60
CA VAL A 32 21.13 29.11 -2.29
C VAL A 32 20.08 29.41 -1.23
N GLN A 33 19.51 30.61 -1.28
CA GLN A 33 18.41 31.03 -0.42
C GLN A 33 17.26 31.50 -1.31
N VAL A 34 16.07 31.00 -1.02
CA VAL A 34 14.83 31.34 -1.73
C VAL A 34 13.84 31.83 -0.69
N ARG A 35 13.23 33.00 -0.91
CA ARG A 35 12.18 33.51 -0.02
C ARG A 35 10.93 32.68 -0.25
N GLU A 36 10.26 32.26 0.82
CA GLU A 36 9.14 31.32 0.72
C GLU A 36 7.96 31.93 -0.05
N ASP A 37 7.60 33.18 0.24
CA ASP A 37 6.51 33.91 -0.44
C ASP A 37 6.70 34.02 -1.96
N GLU A 38 7.93 34.07 -2.46
CA GLU A 38 8.23 34.13 -3.90
C GLU A 38 7.95 32.81 -4.63
N ILE A 39 7.89 31.68 -3.91
CA ILE A 39 7.66 30.36 -4.51
C ILE A 39 6.31 29.75 -4.15
N LEU A 40 5.65 30.20 -3.09
CA LEU A 40 4.40 29.61 -2.61
C LEU A 40 3.33 29.60 -3.70
N GLU A 41 3.10 30.72 -4.40
CA GLU A 41 2.05 30.79 -5.43
C GLU A 41 2.28 29.78 -6.56
N VAL A 42 3.53 29.66 -7.04
CA VAL A 42 3.91 28.73 -8.10
C VAL A 42 3.82 27.28 -7.60
N LEU A 43 4.28 27.01 -6.38
CA LEU A 43 4.26 25.69 -5.77
C LEU A 43 2.83 25.22 -5.52
N ASP A 44 1.99 26.06 -4.93
CA ASP A 44 0.60 25.75 -4.62
C ASP A 44 -0.20 25.53 -5.91
N GLY A 45 0.03 26.36 -6.93
CA GLY A 45 -0.56 26.17 -8.26
C GLY A 45 -0.14 24.85 -8.90
N TRP A 46 1.14 24.49 -8.79
CA TRP A 46 1.64 23.20 -9.28
C TRP A 46 1.03 22.02 -8.53
N VAL A 47 1.01 22.05 -7.18
CA VAL A 47 0.42 21.01 -6.33
C VAL A 47 -1.06 20.85 -6.66
N ALA A 48 -1.83 21.94 -6.71
CA ALA A 48 -3.24 21.91 -7.06
C ALA A 48 -3.48 21.35 -8.47
N GLY A 49 -2.59 21.66 -9.42
CA GLY A 49 -2.65 21.15 -10.78
C GLY A 49 -2.42 19.64 -10.88
N VAL A 50 -1.41 19.10 -10.18
CA VAL A 50 -1.16 17.64 -10.16
C VAL A 50 -2.22 16.89 -9.35
N SER A 51 -2.77 17.49 -8.30
CA SER A 51 -3.85 16.90 -7.50
C SER A 51 -5.25 17.20 -8.04
N SER A 52 -5.38 17.80 -9.23
CA SER A 52 -6.68 18.10 -9.82
C SER A 52 -7.46 16.81 -10.10
N PRO A 53 -8.81 16.83 -10.05
CA PRO A 53 -9.63 15.65 -10.30
C PRO A 53 -9.33 14.96 -11.64
N GLN A 54 -8.88 15.72 -12.64
CA GLN A 54 -8.54 15.21 -13.97
C GLN A 54 -7.17 14.53 -14.04
N ARG A 55 -6.27 14.78 -13.08
CA ARG A 55 -4.88 14.29 -13.10
C ARG A 55 -4.50 13.46 -11.88
N ILE A 56 -5.42 13.27 -10.93
CA ILE A 56 -5.13 12.58 -9.67
C ILE A 56 -4.73 11.12 -9.90
N ASP A 57 -5.42 10.40 -10.77
CA ASP A 57 -5.12 8.98 -11.06
C ASP A 57 -3.77 8.81 -11.75
N ASP A 58 -3.46 9.68 -12.72
CA ASP A 58 -2.15 9.73 -13.37
C ASP A 58 -1.04 10.05 -12.36
N THR A 59 -1.29 11.00 -11.45
CA THR A 59 -0.33 11.41 -10.43
C THR A 59 -0.07 10.27 -9.44
N VAL A 60 -1.11 9.53 -9.01
CA VAL A 60 -0.96 8.33 -8.18
C VAL A 60 -0.12 7.28 -8.90
N THR A 61 -0.41 7.01 -10.17
CA THR A 61 0.36 6.04 -10.97
C THR A 61 1.83 6.43 -11.08
N ILE A 62 2.12 7.72 -11.27
CA ILE A 62 3.50 8.24 -11.30
C ILE A 62 4.17 8.06 -9.95
N LEU A 63 3.47 8.36 -8.85
CA LEU A 63 3.99 8.20 -7.50
C LEU A 63 4.32 6.74 -7.19
N GLU A 64 3.43 5.80 -7.53
CA GLU A 64 3.65 4.36 -7.36
C GLU A 64 4.90 3.89 -8.10
N ARG A 65 5.06 4.29 -9.37
CA ARG A 65 6.27 3.96 -10.16
C ARG A 65 7.54 4.59 -9.61
N SER A 66 7.45 5.75 -8.96
CA SER A 66 8.60 6.47 -8.43
C SER A 66 9.11 5.92 -7.09
N GLN A 67 8.35 5.05 -6.42
CA GLN A 67 8.79 4.44 -5.17
C GLN A 67 10.01 3.51 -5.34
N GLY A 68 10.34 3.13 -6.58
CA GLY A 68 11.35 2.11 -6.85
C GLY A 68 10.88 0.73 -6.39
N ASP A 69 11.60 -0.32 -6.80
CA ASP A 69 11.37 -1.66 -6.23
C ASP A 69 11.83 -1.61 -4.77
N ASP A 70 10.89 -1.69 -3.81
CA ASP A 70 11.23 -1.92 -2.41
C ASP A 70 11.77 -3.36 -2.30
N PRO A 71 13.08 -3.55 -2.06
CA PRO A 71 13.65 -4.89 -1.95
C PRO A 71 12.99 -5.72 -0.83
N GLY A 72 12.39 -5.05 0.15
CA GLY A 72 11.61 -5.65 1.22
C GLY A 72 10.23 -6.15 0.78
N GLN A 73 9.56 -5.46 -0.16
CA GLN A 73 8.28 -5.93 -0.72
C GLN A 73 8.48 -7.18 -1.57
N ASP A 74 9.52 -7.23 -2.39
CA ASP A 74 9.84 -8.40 -3.22
C ASP A 74 10.18 -9.62 -2.36
N ALA A 75 10.98 -9.43 -1.31
CA ALA A 75 11.31 -10.50 -0.37
C ALA A 75 10.08 -11.02 0.39
N MET A 76 9.18 -10.12 0.79
CA MET A 76 7.94 -10.48 1.48
C MET A 76 6.95 -11.19 0.54
N GLU A 77 6.85 -10.77 -0.72
CA GLU A 77 6.02 -11.42 -1.72
C GLU A 77 6.52 -12.83 -2.05
N ILE A 78 7.84 -12.99 -2.27
CA ILE A 78 8.45 -14.30 -2.52
C ILE A 78 8.21 -15.24 -1.33
N ALA A 79 8.42 -14.76 -0.10
CA ALA A 79 8.18 -15.54 1.11
C ALA A 79 6.70 -15.95 1.26
N ALA A 80 5.77 -15.04 0.96
CA ALA A 80 4.34 -15.33 1.00
C ALA A 80 3.94 -16.39 -0.04
N ARG A 81 4.46 -16.30 -1.27
CA ARG A 81 4.22 -17.29 -2.34
C ARG A 81 4.76 -18.67 -1.98
N GLN A 82 5.96 -18.75 -1.41
CA GLN A 82 6.54 -20.01 -0.93
C GLN A 82 5.71 -20.61 0.19
N MET A 83 5.27 -19.78 1.14
CA MET A 83 4.45 -20.25 2.27
C MET A 83 3.10 -20.80 1.80
N LEU A 84 2.46 -20.18 0.81
CA LEU A 84 1.23 -20.69 0.19
C LEU A 84 1.46 -22.04 -0.49
N ALA A 85 2.49 -22.16 -1.35
CA ALA A 85 2.79 -23.42 -2.04
C ALA A 85 3.06 -24.58 -1.06
N ASP A 86 3.74 -24.31 0.05
CA ASP A 86 3.97 -25.29 1.12
C ASP A 86 2.68 -25.71 1.82
N ARG A 87 1.74 -24.77 2.03
CA ARG A 87 0.44 -25.10 2.64
C ARG A 87 -0.42 -25.91 1.70
N ASP A 88 -0.48 -25.55 0.41
CA ASP A 88 -1.23 -26.28 -0.60
C ASP A 88 -0.72 -27.70 -0.75
N ARG A 89 0.61 -27.88 -0.76
CA ARG A 89 1.23 -29.21 -0.77
C ARG A 89 0.82 -30.05 0.46
N LYS A 90 0.80 -29.44 1.65
CA LYS A 90 0.37 -30.14 2.87
C LYS A 90 -1.11 -30.47 2.84
N LEU A 91 -1.95 -29.59 2.31
CA LEU A 91 -3.38 -29.85 2.14
C LEU A 91 -3.61 -31.05 1.20
N GLU A 92 -2.91 -31.13 0.07
CA GLU A 92 -3.09 -32.27 -0.83
C GLU A 92 -2.51 -33.56 -0.28
N LEU A 93 -1.41 -33.50 0.48
CA LEU A 93 -0.92 -34.67 1.20
C LEU A 93 -1.91 -35.15 2.27
N HIS A 94 -2.52 -34.23 3.02
CA HIS A 94 -3.54 -34.57 4.01
C HIS A 94 -4.81 -35.10 3.36
N ARG A 95 -5.23 -34.52 2.24
CA ARG A 95 -6.39 -34.98 1.46
C ARG A 95 -6.16 -36.37 0.90
N ALA A 96 -5.01 -36.61 0.27
CA ALA A 96 -4.63 -37.93 -0.23
C ALA A 96 -4.55 -38.96 0.89
N ALA A 97 -4.03 -38.60 2.07
CA ALA A 97 -3.99 -39.49 3.23
C ALA A 97 -5.39 -39.83 3.78
N LEU A 98 -6.34 -38.88 3.73
CA LEU A 98 -7.73 -39.12 4.09
C LEU A 98 -8.43 -39.99 3.05
N GLU A 99 -8.24 -39.72 1.76
CA GLU A 99 -8.82 -40.52 0.66
C GLU A 99 -8.23 -41.93 0.60
N ALA A 100 -6.98 -42.14 1.01
CA ALA A 100 -6.30 -43.43 1.02
C ALA A 100 -6.74 -44.39 2.15
N GLY A 101 -7.64 -44.00 3.06
CA GLY A 101 -8.04 -44.91 4.15
C GLY A 101 -9.23 -44.50 5.02
N THR A 102 -10.06 -43.54 4.62
CA THR A 102 -11.22 -43.14 5.43
C THR A 102 -12.50 -43.86 4.98
N ASP A 103 -13.22 -44.41 5.96
CA ASP A 103 -14.59 -44.91 5.80
C ASP A 103 -15.48 -43.81 5.19
N PRO A 104 -16.13 -44.05 4.02
CA PRO A 104 -16.98 -43.08 3.34
C PRO A 104 -18.04 -42.42 4.24
N GLU A 105 -18.53 -43.13 5.26
CA GLU A 105 -19.53 -42.59 6.19
C GLU A 105 -18.96 -41.50 7.12
N ILE A 106 -17.67 -41.56 7.46
CA ILE A 106 -17.00 -40.52 8.25
C ILE A 106 -16.79 -39.25 7.40
N VAL A 107 -16.44 -39.42 6.11
CA VAL A 107 -16.30 -38.30 5.16
C VAL A 107 -17.64 -37.61 4.94
N LYS A 108 -18.72 -38.39 4.80
CA LYS A 108 -20.08 -37.87 4.67
C LYS A 108 -20.49 -37.08 5.91
N LYS A 109 -20.30 -37.62 7.12
CA LYS A 109 -20.62 -36.93 8.38
C LYS A 109 -19.86 -35.60 8.53
N ARG A 110 -18.57 -35.58 8.22
CA ARG A 110 -17.77 -34.33 8.26
C ARG A 110 -18.19 -33.34 7.19
N THR A 111 -18.56 -33.82 6.00
CA THR A 111 -19.07 -32.97 4.92
C THR A 111 -20.38 -32.30 5.33
N ASP A 112 -21.25 -33.03 6.02
CA ASP A 112 -22.52 -32.50 6.51
C ASP A 112 -22.30 -31.50 7.66
N GLU A 113 -21.35 -31.75 8.57
CA GLU A 113 -20.94 -30.78 9.59
C GLU A 113 -20.36 -29.49 8.98
N VAL A 114 -19.50 -29.60 7.97
CA VAL A 114 -18.93 -28.43 7.27
C VAL A 114 -20.00 -27.65 6.51
N LYS A 115 -20.97 -28.34 5.89
CA LYS A 115 -22.12 -27.67 5.25
C LYS A 115 -22.99 -26.93 6.26
N ALA A 116 -23.22 -27.52 7.44
CA ALA A 116 -23.97 -26.87 8.51
C ALA A 116 -23.25 -25.63 9.06
N GLN A 117 -21.94 -25.72 9.27
CA GLN A 117 -21.12 -24.57 9.70
C GLN A 117 -21.11 -23.46 8.64
N ARG A 118 -21.02 -23.81 7.36
CA ARG A 118 -21.12 -22.85 6.25
C ARG A 118 -22.49 -22.16 6.21
N ALA A 119 -23.58 -22.92 6.38
CA ALA A 119 -24.92 -22.36 6.42
C ALA A 119 -25.11 -21.39 7.60
N ALA A 120 -24.56 -21.72 8.78
CA ALA A 120 -24.59 -20.85 9.95
C ALA A 120 -23.78 -19.56 9.75
N ALA A 121 -22.56 -19.66 9.19
CA ALA A 121 -21.74 -18.49 8.88
C ALA A 121 -22.39 -17.60 7.81
N GLN A 122 -23.06 -18.20 6.82
CA GLN A 122 -23.78 -17.46 5.78
C GLN A 122 -25.02 -16.74 6.34
N ALA A 123 -25.75 -17.35 7.28
CA ALA A 123 -26.82 -16.69 8.01
C ALA A 123 -26.31 -15.53 8.87
N GLN A 124 -25.15 -15.68 9.52
CA GLN A 124 -24.52 -14.59 10.28
C GLN A 124 -24.08 -13.43 9.38
N LEU A 125 -23.55 -13.72 8.18
CA LEU A 125 -23.23 -12.69 7.19
C LEU A 125 -24.47 -11.94 6.71
N GLN A 126 -25.58 -12.64 6.47
CA GLN A 126 -26.84 -11.99 6.10
C GLN A 126 -27.37 -11.09 7.22
N VAL A 127 -27.31 -11.54 8.49
CA VAL A 127 -27.68 -10.70 9.64
C VAL A 127 -26.78 -9.47 9.76
N LEU A 128 -25.49 -9.58 9.41
CA LEU A 128 -24.59 -8.43 9.39
C LEU A 128 -24.87 -7.47 8.22
N ASP A 129 -25.35 -7.99 7.09
CA ASP A 129 -25.72 -7.20 5.90
C ASP A 129 -27.06 -6.47 6.09
N ASP A 130 -28.01 -7.08 6.83
CA ASP A 130 -29.33 -6.53 7.19
C ASP A 130 -29.29 -5.52 8.36
N ARG A 131 -28.12 -5.27 8.98
CA ARG A 131 -28.00 -4.23 10.01
C ARG A 131 -28.19 -2.83 9.41
N PRO A 132 -28.98 -1.93 10.05
CA PRO A 132 -29.27 -0.61 9.51
C PRO A 132 -28.00 0.22 9.30
N ALA A 133 -27.98 0.95 8.19
CA ALA A 133 -26.83 1.62 7.55
C ALA A 133 -26.22 2.81 8.32
N VAL A 134 -26.03 2.69 9.64
CA VAL A 134 -25.38 3.73 10.45
C VAL A 134 -23.85 3.62 10.43
N TRP A 135 -23.29 2.49 9.97
CA TRP A 135 -21.83 2.28 9.91
C TRP A 135 -21.25 2.00 8.51
N ARG A 136 -22.04 2.09 7.42
CA ARG A 136 -21.54 1.95 6.02
C ARG A 136 -20.86 3.23 5.49
N ARG A 137 -19.97 3.87 6.26
CA ARG A 137 -18.99 4.83 5.71
C ARG A 137 -17.58 4.48 6.19
N ARG A 138 -17.05 3.38 5.68
CA ARG A 138 -15.60 3.14 5.48
C ARG A 138 -15.39 1.73 4.94
N ARG A 139 -15.73 1.50 3.66
CA ARG A 139 -14.98 0.63 2.75
C ARG A 139 -15.62 0.66 1.36
N SER A 140 -14.80 1.05 0.39
CA SER A 140 -14.90 0.87 -1.06
C SER A 140 -16.04 1.57 -1.84
N LEU A 141 -15.68 2.66 -2.54
CA LEU A 141 -15.83 2.72 -4.02
C LEU A 141 -14.75 1.79 -4.63
N PRO A 142 -14.91 1.26 -5.85
CA PRO A 142 -15.93 1.54 -6.87
C PRO A 142 -17.13 0.59 -6.85
#